data_AF-A0A384HPW3-F1
#
_entry.id   AF-A0A384HPW3-F1
#
_cell.length_a   1.000
_cell.length_b   1.000
_cell.length_c   1.000
_cell.angle_alpha   90.00
_cell.angle_beta   90.00
_cell.angle_gamma   90.00
#
_symmetry.space_group_name_H-M   'P 1'
#
loop_
_entity.id
_entity.type
_entity.pdbx_description
1 polymer ?
#
loop_
_entity_poly.entity_id
_entity_poly.type
_entity_poly.pdbx_seq_one_letter_code
_entity_poly.pdbx_strand_id
1 'polypeptide(L)' 'MSQAPLDALRSAGTQVDLLSDSEREVFNGLSPDEVAVLGSIQARLNAVSGAVEGQSQVIDANQVNVLC' A
#
# COMPACT_ATOMS: atom_id res chain seq x y z
N MET A 1 6.97 24.13 -0.29
CA MET A 1 7.01 22.85 -1.04
C MET A 1 5.57 22.39 -1.18
N SER A 2 5.08 22.18 -2.40
CA SER A 2 3.68 21.83 -2.69
C SER A 2 3.41 20.36 -2.36
N GLN A 3 2.55 20.09 -1.37
CA GLN A 3 2.16 18.74 -0.90
C GLN A 3 1.13 18.03 -1.80
N ALA A 4 0.85 18.57 -2.99
CA ALA A 4 -0.20 18.09 -3.88
C ALA A 4 -0.08 16.60 -4.27
N PRO A 5 1.12 16.03 -4.52
CA PRO A 5 1.28 14.60 -4.80
C PRO A 5 0.87 13.72 -3.61
N LEU A 6 1.30 14.07 -2.40
CA LEU A 6 0.98 13.33 -1.19
C LEU A 6 -0.51 13.38 -0.85
N ASP A 7 -1.16 14.52 -1.07
CA ASP A 7 -2.60 14.68 -0.83
C ASP A 7 -3.45 13.84 -1.80
N ALA A 8 -3.03 13.75 -3.06
CA ALA A 8 -3.67 12.89 -4.06
C ALA A 8 -3.51 11.41 -3.72
N LEU A 9 -2.31 10.97 -3.30
CA LEU A 9 -2.08 9.61 -2.84
C LEU A 9 -2.86 9.27 -1.56
N ARG A 10 -2.93 10.20 -0.61
CA ARG A 10 -3.75 10.05 0.61
C ARG A 10 -5.22 9.85 0.26
N SER A 11 -5.74 10.65 -0.67
CA SER A 11 -7.12 10.54 -1.15
C SER A 11 -7.39 9.23 -1.89
N ALA A 12 -6.37 8.62 -2.49
CA ALA A 12 -6.43 7.29 -3.11
C ALA A 12 -6.36 6.12 -2.09
N GLY A 13 -6.27 6.42 -0.79
CA GLY A 13 -6.20 5.43 0.28
C GLY A 13 -4.78 4.94 0.60
N THR A 14 -3.74 5.60 0.07
CA THR A 14 -2.35 5.31 0.43
C THR A 14 -2.03 5.90 1.81
N GLN A 15 -1.48 5.09 2.71
CA GLN A 15 -1.07 5.53 4.05
C GLN A 15 0.24 6.34 4.02
N VAL A 16 0.18 7.53 3.41
CA VAL A 16 1.33 8.45 3.30
C VAL A 16 1.84 8.96 4.65
N ASP A 17 1.02 8.84 5.70
CA ASP A 17 1.36 9.30 7.05
C ASP A 17 2.34 8.35 7.77
N LEU A 18 2.44 7.10 7.32
CA LEU A 18 3.43 6.12 7.82
C LEU A 18 4.80 6.25 7.17
N LEU A 19 4.91 7.06 6.11
CA LEU A 19 6.17 7.28 5.41
C LEU A 19 7.12 8.13 6.25
N SER A 20 8.40 7.74 6.24
CA SER A 20 9.51 8.57 6.72
C SER A 20 9.68 9.82 5.86
N ASP A 21 10.43 10.79 6.38
CA ASP A 21 10.61 12.07 5.68
C ASP A 21 11.34 11.90 4.33
N SER A 22 12.31 10.98 4.24
CA SER A 22 12.99 10.67 2.98
C SER A 22 12.06 10.03 1.95
N GLU A 23 11.10 9.21 2.39
CA GLU A 23 10.12 8.60 1.49
C GLU A 23 9.13 9.66 1.01
N ARG A 24 8.65 10.55 1.89
CA ARG A 24 7.76 11.67 1.52
C ARG A 24 8.40 12.61 0.50
N GLU A 25 9.71 12.81 0.58
CA GLU A 25 10.43 13.62 -0.41
C GLU A 25 10.41 12.98 -1.80
N VAL A 26 10.59 11.66 -1.90
CA VAL A 26 10.47 10.91 -3.16
C VAL A 26 9.06 11.07 -3.75
N PHE A 27 8.02 10.88 -2.93
CA PHE A 27 6.63 11.01 -3.40
C PHE A 27 6.26 12.45 -3.78
N ASN A 28 6.83 13.46 -3.11
CA ASN A 28 6.66 14.87 -3.51
C ASN A 28 7.35 15.22 -4.83
N GLY A 29 8.34 14.43 -5.25
CA GLY A 29 9.01 14.58 -6.54
C GLY A 29 8.21 14.02 -7.72
N LEU A 30 7.12 13.31 -7.47
CA LEU A 30 6.31 12.70 -8.52
C LEU A 30 5.54 13.75 -9.32
N SER A 31 5.51 13.54 -10.62
CA SER A 31 4.63 14.26 -11.54
C SER A 31 3.16 13.86 -11.34
N PRO A 32 2.20 14.70 -11.78
CA PRO A 32 0.78 14.36 -11.72
C PRO A 32 0.43 13.05 -12.43
N ASP A 33 1.08 12.75 -13.56
CA ASP A 33 0.84 11.53 -14.33
C ASP A 33 1.31 10.28 -13.57
N GLU A 34 2.47 10.36 -12.91
CA GLU A 34 2.99 9.26 -12.08
C GLU A 34 2.10 8.99 -10.88
N VAL A 35 1.59 10.04 -10.22
CA VAL A 35 0.62 9.91 -9.13
C VAL A 35 -0.67 9.24 -9.61
N ALA A 36 -1.16 9.60 -10.81
CA ALA A 36 -2.34 8.97 -11.40
C ALA A 36 -2.13 7.48 -11.70
N VAL A 37 -0.94 7.09 -12.20
CA VAL A 37 -0.59 5.68 -12.42
C VAL A 37 -0.57 4.91 -11.10
N LEU A 38 0.11 5.44 -10.07
CA LEU A 38 0.17 4.80 -8.75
C LEU A 38 -1.22 4.63 -8.14
N GLY A 39 -2.06 5.66 -8.19
CA GLY A 39 -3.45 5.60 -7.74
C GLY A 39 -4.27 4.53 -8.49
N SER A 40 -4.11 4.44 -9.81
CA SER A 40 -4.78 3.40 -10.62
C SER A 40 -4.33 1.98 -10.22
N ILE A 41 -3.03 1.78 -9.97
CA ILE A 41 -2.52 0.47 -9.51
C ILE A 41 -3.10 0.12 -8.14
N GLN A 42 -3.06 1.05 -7.19
CA GLN A 42 -3.61 0.84 -5.84
C GLN A 42 -5.10 0.49 -5.89
N ALA A 43 -5.90 1.19 -6.71
CA ALA A 43 -7.33 0.90 -6.85
C ALA A 43 -7.58 -0.52 -7.37
N ARG A 44 -6.79 -0.98 -8.35
CA ARG A 44 -6.90 -2.35 -8.89
C ARG A 44 -6.51 -3.39 -7.85
N LEU A 45 -5.46 -3.14 -7.06
CA LEU A 45 -5.03 -4.02 -5.97
C LEU A 45 -6.10 -4.10 -4.87
N ASN A 46 -6.68 -2.97 -4.47
CA ASN A 46 -7.77 -2.92 -3.49
C ASN A 46 -9.01 -3.67 -4.00
N ALA A 47 -9.33 -3.58 -5.29
CA ALA A 47 -10.48 -4.28 -5.87
C ALA A 47 -10.35 -5.81 -5.83
N VAL A 48 -9.12 -6.33 -5.79
CA VAL A 48 -8.84 -7.78 -5.71
C VAL A 48 -8.40 -8.23 -4.32
N SER A 49 -8.25 -7.33 -3.34
CA SER A 49 -7.67 -7.66 -2.03
C SER A 49 -8.49 -8.73 -1.30
N GLY A 50 -9.83 -8.66 -1.36
CA GLY A 50 -10.71 -9.68 -0.76
C GLY A 50 -10.54 -11.08 -1.35
N ALA A 51 -10.08 -11.21 -2.60
CA ALA A 51 -9.77 -12.51 -3.22
C ALA A 51 -8.41 -13.07 -2.77
N VAL A 52 -7.50 -12.21 -2.30
CA VAL A 52 -6.14 -12.56 -1.88
C VAL A 52 -6.06 -12.73 -0.36
N GLU A 53 -6.77 -11.92 0.42
CA GLU A 53 -6.86 -12.02 1.89
C GLU A 53 -7.46 -13.36 2.34
N GLY A 54 -8.37 -13.96 1.55
CA GLY A 54 -8.90 -15.30 1.78
C GLY A 54 -7.88 -16.43 1.58
N GLN A 55 -6.77 -16.20 0.87
CA GLN A 55 -5.65 -17.16 0.76
C GLN A 55 -4.65 -17.03 1.92
N SER A 56 -4.74 -15.95 2.71
CA SER A 56 -3.95 -15.76 3.92
C SER A 56 -4.66 -16.31 5.16
N GLN A 57 -5.43 -17.38 5.01
CA GLN A 57 -6.00 -18.12 6.14
C GLN A 57 -5.04 -19.22 6.61
N VAL A 58 -4.46 -18.99 7.79
CA VAL A 58 -3.93 -19.97 8.73
C VAL A 58 -2.61 -20.67 8.32
N ILE A 59 -1.49 -19.97 8.46
CA ILE A 59 -0.31 -20.63 9.03
C ILE A 59 -0.32 -20.28 10.52
N ASP A 60 -1.06 -21.08 11.27
CA ASP A 60 -1.03 -21.08 12.73
C ASP A 60 0.40 -21.43 13.15
N ALA A 61 1.17 -20.45 13.63
CA ALA A 61 2.57 -20.62 14.05
C ALA A 61 2.73 -21.47 15.33
N ASN A 62 1.70 -22.23 15.70
CA ASN A 62 1.63 -23.03 16.93
C ASN A 62 1.35 -24.53 16.70
N GLN A 63 1.52 -25.04 15.47
CA GLN A 63 1.40 -26.48 15.16
C GLN A 63 2.75 -27.20 14.98
N VAL A 64 3.88 -26.58 15.36
CA VAL A 64 5.17 -27.30 15.44
C VAL A 64 5.28 -27.96 16.82
N ASN A 65 4.42 -28.94 17.10
CA ASN A 65 4.73 -29.91 18.15
C ASN A 65 4.10 -31.29 17.88
N VAL A 66 5.00 -32.28 17.82
CA VAL A 66 4.82 -33.74 17.96
C VAL A 66 4.07 -34.45 16.83
N LEU A 67 4.78 -35.30 16.07
CA LEU A 67 4.60 -36.76 16.12
C LEU A 67 5.72 -37.48 15.32
N CYS A 68 6.47 -38.32 16.04
CA CYS A 68 7.16 -39.54 15.63
C CYS A 68 8.35 -39.45 14.65
#